data_AF-A0A7C6A7M4-F1
#
_entry.id   AF-A0A7C6A7M4-F1
#
_cell.length_a   1.000
_cell.length_b   1.000
_cell.length_c   1.000
_cell.angle_alpha   90.00
_cell.angle_beta   90.00
_cell.angle_gamma   90.00
#
_symmetry.space_group_name_H-M   'P 1'
#
loop_
_entity.id
_entity.type
_entity.pdbx_description
1 polymer ?
#
loop_
_entity_poly.entity_id
_entity_poly.type
_entity_poly.pdbx_seq_one_letter_code
_entity_poly.pdbx_strand_id
1 'polypeptide(L)' 'MIQPFTMLKSADNSGAKKIMCIKVLGGSKRRYAYVGDIIVASVK' A
#
# COMPACT_ATOMS: atom_id res chain seq x y z
N MET A 1 6.11 4.47 -7.00
CA MET A 1 4.80 5.15 -7.05
C MET A 1 3.72 4.10 -6.85
N ILE A 2 2.88 4.25 -5.83
CA ILE A 2 1.81 3.30 -5.47
C ILE A 2 0.49 4.05 -5.44
N GLN A 3 -0.57 3.46 -6.00
CA GLN A 3 -1.93 4.02 -5.99
C GLN A 3 -2.94 2.97 -5.48
N PRO A 4 -4.19 3.36 -5.14
CA PRO A 4 -5.24 2.39 -4.84
C PRO A 4 -5.35 1.28 -5.89
N PHE A 5 -5.64 0.06 -5.45
CA PHE A 5 -5.69 -1.19 -6.23
C PHE A 5 -4.35 -1.70 -6.79
N THR A 6 -3.23 -1.07 -6.44
CA THR A 6 -1.90 -1.61 -6.77
C THR A 6 -1.62 -2.88 -5.96
N MET A 7 -1.21 -3.95 -6.64
CA MET A 7 -0.73 -5.19 -6.01
C MET A 7 0.77 -5.09 -5.69
N LEU A 8 1.13 -5.42 -4.46
CA LEU A 8 2.50 -5.37 -3.94
C LEU A 8 2.88 -6.73 -3.36
N LYS A 9 4.17 -7.06 -3.38
CA LYS A 9 4.72 -8.18 -2.64
C LYS A 9 5.03 -7.71 -1.21
N SER A 10 4.68 -8.51 -0.21
CA SER A 10 5.12 -8.22 1.15
C SER A 10 6.61 -8.54 1.29
N ALA A 11 7.33 -7.70 2.02
CA ALA A 11 8.75 -7.86 2.32
C ALA A 11 8.95 -7.92 3.85
N ASP A 12 8.09 -8.66 4.52
CA ASP A 12 8.08 -8.85 5.96
C ASP A 12 7.95 -10.34 6.32
N ASN A 13 7.96 -10.62 7.62
CA ASN A 13 7.81 -11.96 8.18
C ASN A 13 6.43 -12.21 8.82
N SER A 14 5.41 -11.42 8.48
CA SER A 14 4.04 -11.57 9.01
C SER A 14 3.27 -12.76 8.41
N GLY A 15 3.78 -13.35 7.33
CA GLY A 15 3.11 -14.43 6.57
C GLY A 15 2.26 -13.94 5.38
N ALA A 16 2.05 -12.62 5.25
CA ALA A 16 1.46 -12.06 4.04
C ALA A 16 2.42 -12.21 2.85
N LYS A 17 1.93 -12.70 1.70
CA LYS A 17 2.74 -12.83 0.48
C LYS A 17 2.49 -11.69 -0.50
N LYS A 18 1.22 -11.33 -0.68
CA LYS A 18 0.79 -10.20 -1.50
C LYS A 18 -0.17 -9.33 -0.71
N ILE A 19 -0.13 -8.04 -1.01
CA ILE A 19 -1.07 -7.06 -0.46
C ILE A 19 -1.58 -6.18 -1.59
N MET A 20 -2.81 -5.69 -1.44
CA MET A 20 -3.40 -4.69 -2.32
C MET A 20 -3.54 -3.37 -1.57
N CYS A 21 -3.02 -2.28 -2.15
CA CYS A 21 -3.23 -0.94 -1.61
C CYS A 21 -4.73 -0.57 -1.70
N ILE A 22 -5.34 -0.20 -0.58
CA ILE A 22 -6.73 0.30 -0.52
C ILE A 22 -6.74 1.82 -0.52
N LYS A 23 -5.84 2.45 0.24
CA LYS A 23 -5.81 3.91 0.43
C LYS A 23 -4.40 4.40 0.72
N VAL A 24 -4.03 5.54 0.13
CA VAL A 24 -2.82 6.29 0.48
C VAL A 24 -3.15 7.28 1.59
N LEU A 25 -2.39 7.29 2.68
CA LEU A 25 -2.59 8.22 3.80
C LEU A 25 -1.80 9.53 3.58
N GLY A 26 -2.18 10.59 4.32
CA GLY A 26 -1.48 11.88 4.27
C GLY A 26 -2.20 13.01 3.51
N GLY A 27 -3.53 12.94 3.37
CA GLY A 27 -4.36 14.06 2.89
C GLY A 27 -5.54 13.63 2.00
N SER A 28 -6.51 14.53 1.80
CA SER A 28 -7.73 14.26 1.03
C SER A 28 -7.53 14.17 -0.48
N LYS A 29 -6.48 14.80 -1.03
CA LYS A 29 -6.16 14.82 -2.47
C LYS A 29 -4.94 13.99 -2.86
N ARG A 30 -4.37 13.22 -1.93
CA ARG A 30 -3.17 12.44 -2.19
C ARG A 30 -3.50 11.21 -3.04
N ARG A 31 -2.93 11.14 -4.24
CA ARG A 31 -3.21 10.08 -5.22
C ARG A 31 -2.16 8.97 -5.22
N TYR A 32 -0.94 9.30 -4.82
CA TYR A 32 0.22 8.42 -4.93
C TYR A 32 1.02 8.39 -3.64
N ALA A 33 1.53 7.20 -3.32
CA ALA A 33 2.54 6.95 -2.30
C ALA A 33 3.92 6.72 -2.95
N TYR A 34 4.95 7.17 -2.25
CA TYR A 34 6.36 6.93 -2.52
C TYR A 34 7.00 6.21 -1.33
N VAL A 35 8.31 5.92 -1.42
CA VAL A 35 9.04 5.28 -0.33
C VAL A 35 8.96 6.15 0.93
N GLY A 36 8.60 5.53 2.06
CA GLY A 36 8.40 6.22 3.35
C GLY A 36 6.95 6.64 3.64
N ASP A 37 6.06 6.66 2.63
CA ASP A 37 4.65 6.93 2.85
C ASP A 37 3.90 5.72 3.43
N ILE A 38 2.86 6.00 4.20
CA ILE A 38 2.00 4.97 4.80
C ILE A 38 0.77 4.74 3.93
N ILE A 39 0.45 3.47 3.70
CA ILE A 39 -0.76 3.03 3.00
C ILE A 39 -1.61 2.12 3.88
N VAL A 40 -2.91 2.09 3.63
CA VAL A 40 -3.82 1.03 4.11
C VAL A 40 -3.88 -0.04 3.04
N ALA A 41 -3.66 -1.30 3.42
CA ALA A 41 -3.65 -2.43 2.50
C ALA A 41 -4.45 -3.63 3.02
N SER A 42 -4.91 -4.48 2.12
CA SER A 42 -5.52 -5.79 2.42
C SER A 42 -4.60 -6.91 1.95
N VAL A 43 -4.42 -7.93 2.78
CA VAL A 43 -3.70 -9.17 2.42
C VAL A 43 -4.48 -9.92 1.34
N LYS A 44 -3.75 -10.47 0.36
CA LYS A 44 -4.27 -11.26 -0.77
C LYS A 44 -3.46 -12.55 -0.96
#